data_AF-A0A847XS39-F1
#
_entry.id   AF-A0A847XS39-F1
#
_cell.length_a   1.000
_cell.length_b   1.000
_cell.length_c   1.000
_cell.angle_alpha   90.00
_cell.angle_beta   90.00
_cell.angle_gamma   90.00
#
_symmetry.space_group_name_H-M   'P 1'
#
loop_
_entity.id
_entity.type
_entity.pdbx_description
1 polymer ?
#
loop_
_entity_poly.entity_id
_entity_poly.type
_entity_poly.pdbx_seq_one_letter_code
_entity_poly.pdbx_strand_id
1 'polypeptide(L)'
;VIYWCNLILERIPESDNATIKRVKAEADFIRALCMFELVRWFGTPPFVDHVLSTDEYNMPNGDPAVIIPWCLERMQSAADALPALSGIGQQEAYGARISKHGALAYKGKVALWYGTRYNDAEILGQAVEPLKTVVNSNLYGLVDDYITDCKHLICHVGNIDFVCDLHLTFIIHIGAVNRSGGKCLSINFSSNLSF
;
A
#
# COMPACT_ATOMS: atom_id res chain seq x y z
N VAL A 1 4.19 -15.15 -6.07
CA VAL A 1 3.30 -14.01 -6.40
C VAL A 1 3.86 -13.17 -7.54
N ILE A 2 5.10 -12.67 -7.42
CA ILE A 2 5.76 -11.82 -8.44
C ILE A 2 5.68 -12.40 -9.87
N TYR A 3 6.01 -13.68 -10.07
CA TYR A 3 5.90 -14.34 -11.37
C TYR A 3 4.50 -14.28 -11.99
N TRP A 4 3.46 -14.51 -11.18
CA TRP A 4 2.06 -14.45 -11.65
C TRP A 4 1.65 -13.04 -12.04
N CYS A 5 2.09 -12.03 -11.29
CA CYS A 5 1.86 -10.64 -11.64
C CYS A 5 2.56 -10.29 -12.97
N ASN A 6 3.81 -10.70 -13.16
CA ASN A 6 4.53 -10.46 -14.43
C ASN A 6 3.83 -11.14 -15.61
N LEU A 7 3.34 -12.37 -15.43
CA LEU A 7 2.53 -13.05 -16.45
C LEU A 7 1.25 -12.28 -16.80
N ILE A 8 0.54 -11.72 -15.82
CA ILE A 8 -0.67 -10.93 -16.03
C ILE A 8 -0.34 -9.66 -16.82
N LEU A 9 0.75 -8.97 -16.46
CA LEU A 9 1.17 -7.73 -17.10
C LEU A 9 1.60 -7.95 -18.56
N GLU A 10 2.32 -9.05 -18.84
CA GLU A 10 2.82 -9.35 -20.19
C GLU A 10 1.79 -10.01 -21.11
N ARG A 11 0.99 -10.96 -20.60
CA ARG A 11 0.07 -11.74 -21.45
C ARG A 11 -1.22 -11.03 -21.77
N ILE A 12 -1.68 -10.11 -20.91
CA ILE A 12 -2.91 -9.38 -21.17
C ILE A 12 -2.57 -8.22 -22.11
N PRO A 13 -3.13 -8.16 -23.34
CA PRO A 13 -2.86 -7.06 -24.25
C PRO A 13 -3.39 -5.74 -23.69
N GLU A 14 -2.78 -4.63 -24.11
CA GLU A 14 -3.32 -3.31 -23.79
C GLU A 14 -4.72 -3.15 -24.39
N SER A 15 -5.66 -2.70 -23.57
CA SER A 15 -7.06 -2.56 -23.94
C SER A 15 -7.68 -1.40 -23.18
N ASP A 16 -8.62 -0.70 -23.81
CA ASP A 16 -9.35 0.40 -23.19
C ASP A 16 -10.44 -0.03 -22.20
N ASN A 17 -10.63 -1.33 -22.01
CA ASN A 17 -11.56 -1.84 -21.01
C ASN A 17 -11.10 -1.47 -19.59
N ALA A 18 -11.94 -0.72 -18.88
CA ALA A 18 -11.68 -0.30 -17.49
C ALA A 18 -11.38 -1.46 -16.54
N THR A 19 -11.97 -2.63 -16.78
CA THR A 19 -11.71 -3.84 -15.97
C THR A 19 -10.28 -4.34 -16.18
N ILE A 20 -9.79 -4.32 -17.42
CA ILE A 20 -8.42 -4.76 -17.74
C ILE A 20 -7.40 -3.80 -17.13
N LYS A 21 -7.61 -2.49 -17.29
CA LYS A 21 -6.75 -1.45 -16.68
C LYS A 21 -6.68 -1.61 -15.17
N ARG A 22 -7.82 -1.84 -14.52
CA ARG A 22 -7.87 -2.11 -13.08
C ARG A 22 -7.09 -3.37 -12.69
N VAL A 23 -7.32 -4.50 -13.35
CA VAL A 23 -6.63 -5.77 -13.02
C VAL A 23 -5.11 -5.64 -13.17
N LYS A 24 -4.63 -4.95 -14.21
CA LYS A 24 -3.20 -4.65 -14.37
C LYS A 24 -2.66 -3.77 -13.24
N ALA A 25 -3.40 -2.75 -12.84
CA ALA A 25 -3.02 -1.89 -11.70
C ALA A 25 -2.97 -2.66 -10.37
N GLU A 26 -3.96 -3.54 -10.11
CA GLU A 26 -3.96 -4.43 -8.94
C GLU A 26 -2.74 -5.36 -8.95
N ALA A 27 -2.43 -5.96 -10.11
CA ALA A 27 -1.28 -6.86 -10.27
C ALA A 27 0.07 -6.15 -10.04
N ASP A 28 0.21 -4.93 -10.57
CA ASP A 28 1.42 -4.12 -10.42
C ASP A 28 1.62 -3.67 -8.97
N PHE A 29 0.55 -3.27 -8.29
CA PHE A 29 0.60 -2.98 -6.85
C PHE A 29 1.05 -4.18 -6.03
N ILE A 30 0.42 -5.36 -6.23
CA ILE A 30 0.73 -6.57 -5.46
C ILE A 30 2.19 -6.97 -5.69
N ARG A 31 2.68 -6.82 -6.92
CA ARG A 31 4.08 -7.06 -7.26
C ARG A 31 5.02 -6.13 -6.50
N ALA A 32 4.75 -4.83 -6.51
CA ALA A 32 5.53 -3.84 -5.78
C ALA A 32 5.55 -4.11 -4.27
N LEU A 33 4.40 -4.49 -3.70
CA LEU A 33 4.29 -4.85 -2.29
C LEU A 33 5.14 -6.09 -1.95
N CYS A 34 5.08 -7.13 -2.78
CA CYS A 34 5.92 -8.32 -2.58
C CYS A 34 7.42 -8.00 -2.68
N MET A 35 7.83 -7.16 -3.64
CA MET A 35 9.23 -6.74 -3.76
C MET A 35 9.69 -5.93 -2.54
N PHE A 36 8.86 -5.03 -2.02
CA PHE A 36 9.14 -4.32 -0.79
C PHE A 36 9.31 -5.26 0.41
N GLU A 37 8.40 -6.23 0.59
CA GLU A 37 8.51 -7.19 1.68
C GLU A 37 9.81 -8.02 1.53
N LEU A 38 10.20 -8.42 0.32
CA LEU A 38 11.49 -9.10 0.12
C LEU A 38 12.68 -8.23 0.54
N VAL A 39 12.69 -6.93 0.21
CA VAL A 39 13.73 -5.99 0.67
C VAL A 39 13.73 -5.89 2.19
N ARG A 40 12.54 -5.82 2.80
CA ARG A 40 12.39 -5.70 4.26
C ARG A 40 12.91 -6.93 5.01
N TRP A 41 12.67 -8.13 4.51
CA TRP A 41 13.06 -9.38 5.19
C TRP A 41 14.46 -9.86 4.82
N PHE A 42 14.85 -9.76 3.56
CA PHE A 42 16.11 -10.33 3.04
C PHE A 42 17.19 -9.27 2.76
N GLY A 43 16.85 -7.98 2.79
CA GLY A 43 17.77 -6.88 2.50
C GLY A 43 17.93 -6.66 1.00
N THR A 44 18.68 -7.53 0.31
CA THR A 44 19.07 -7.36 -1.10
C THR A 44 18.53 -8.49 -1.99
N PRO A 45 17.20 -8.55 -2.23
CA PRO A 45 16.64 -9.58 -3.11
C PRO A 45 17.02 -9.32 -4.58
N PRO A 46 17.03 -10.36 -5.44
CA PRO A 46 17.17 -10.17 -6.88
C PRO A 46 16.01 -9.33 -7.42
N PHE A 47 16.32 -8.40 -8.33
CA PHE A 47 15.31 -7.51 -8.93
C PHE A 47 14.62 -8.22 -10.11
N VAL A 48 13.32 -8.50 -9.97
CA VAL A 48 12.54 -9.25 -10.97
C VAL A 48 11.38 -8.37 -11.48
N ASP A 49 11.59 -7.66 -12.57
CA ASP A 49 10.63 -6.72 -13.17
C ASP A 49 9.87 -7.27 -14.39
N HIS A 50 10.22 -8.46 -14.87
CA HIS A 50 9.58 -9.14 -16.00
C HIS A 50 9.55 -10.66 -15.79
N VAL A 51 8.93 -11.40 -16.72
CA VAL A 51 8.96 -12.86 -16.74
C VAL A 51 10.35 -13.30 -17.18
N LEU A 52 11.06 -13.93 -16.25
CA LEU A 52 12.43 -14.40 -16.49
C LEU A 52 12.47 -15.45 -17.61
N SER A 53 13.43 -15.29 -18.52
CA SER A 53 13.80 -16.31 -19.48
C SER A 53 14.66 -17.40 -18.83
N THR A 54 14.92 -18.50 -19.55
CA THR A 54 15.69 -19.64 -19.02
C THR A 54 17.11 -19.29 -18.61
N ASP A 55 17.67 -18.22 -19.18
CA ASP A 55 19.06 -17.83 -18.95
C ASP A 55 19.19 -16.84 -17.76
N GLU A 56 18.07 -16.32 -17.26
CA GLU A 56 18.00 -15.28 -16.23
C GLU A 56 17.66 -15.83 -14.84
N TYR A 57 17.58 -17.15 -14.65
CA TYR A 57 17.27 -17.73 -13.35
C TYR A 57 18.33 -17.45 -12.26
N ASN A 58 19.57 -17.16 -12.65
CA ASN A 58 20.68 -16.89 -11.74
C ASN A 58 21.03 -15.39 -11.69
N MET A 59 20.05 -14.54 -11.43
CA MET A 59 20.30 -13.11 -11.26
C MET A 59 21.09 -12.80 -9.98
N PRO A 60 21.98 -11.78 -10.01
CA PRO A 60 22.65 -11.30 -8.82
C PRO A 60 21.67 -10.59 -7.87
N ASN A 61 22.14 -10.33 -6.65
CA ASN A 61 21.40 -9.51 -5.68
C ASN A 61 21.13 -8.12 -6.28
N GLY A 62 19.90 -7.64 -6.13
CA GLY A 62 19.51 -6.30 -6.56
C GLY A 62 19.88 -5.24 -5.53
N ASP A 63 19.91 -3.99 -5.98
CA ASP A 63 20.19 -2.82 -5.14
C ASP A 63 18.89 -2.28 -4.52
N PRO A 64 18.73 -2.27 -3.19
CA PRO A 64 17.58 -1.67 -2.52
C PRO A 64 17.35 -0.21 -2.87
N ALA A 65 18.42 0.55 -3.18
CA ALA A 65 18.33 1.95 -3.59
C ALA A 65 17.63 2.13 -4.94
N VAL A 66 17.56 1.07 -5.77
CA VAL A 66 16.82 1.07 -7.03
C VAL A 66 15.43 0.43 -6.84
N ILE A 67 15.36 -0.67 -6.09
CA ILE A 67 14.12 -1.43 -5.90
C ILE A 67 13.07 -0.60 -5.17
N ILE A 68 13.44 0.16 -4.14
CA ILE A 68 12.48 0.91 -3.32
C ILE A 68 11.84 2.07 -4.08
N PRO A 69 12.58 2.96 -4.76
CA PRO A 69 11.97 3.96 -5.63
C PRO A 69 11.07 3.35 -6.70
N TRP A 70 11.49 2.24 -7.31
CA TRP A 70 10.66 1.51 -8.26
C TRP A 70 9.34 1.05 -7.64
N CYS A 71 9.37 0.44 -6.44
CA CYS A 71 8.16 0.03 -5.73
C CYS A 71 7.23 1.23 -5.45
N LEU A 72 7.77 2.35 -4.98
CA LEU A 72 6.99 3.56 -4.68
C LEU A 72 6.34 4.16 -5.93
N GLU A 73 7.03 4.11 -7.06
CA GLU A 73 6.52 4.54 -8.35
C GLU A 73 5.37 3.63 -8.82
N ARG A 74 5.57 2.31 -8.81
CA ARG A 74 4.51 1.35 -9.19
C ARG A 74 3.27 1.47 -8.29
N MET A 75 3.45 1.68 -6.99
CA MET A 75 2.34 1.92 -6.08
C MET A 75 1.59 3.23 -6.40
N GLN A 76 2.30 4.27 -6.85
CA GLN A 76 1.68 5.51 -7.30
C GLN A 76 0.89 5.32 -8.60
N SER A 77 1.50 4.69 -9.61
CA SER A 77 0.84 4.40 -10.89
C SER A 77 -0.40 3.52 -10.69
N ALA A 78 -0.33 2.54 -9.79
CA ALA A 78 -1.48 1.74 -9.42
C ALA A 78 -2.56 2.58 -8.74
N ALA A 79 -2.21 3.46 -7.80
CA ALA A 79 -3.17 4.36 -7.16
C ALA A 79 -3.90 5.27 -8.16
N ASP A 80 -3.21 5.72 -9.20
CA ASP A 80 -3.80 6.60 -10.22
C ASP A 80 -4.76 5.87 -11.16
N ALA A 81 -4.55 4.57 -11.39
CA ALA A 81 -5.39 3.74 -12.24
C ALA A 81 -6.56 3.05 -11.50
N LEU A 82 -6.47 2.89 -10.17
CA LEU A 82 -7.50 2.24 -9.37
C LEU A 82 -8.69 3.17 -9.09
N PRO A 83 -9.93 2.63 -9.01
CA PRO A 83 -11.08 3.41 -8.60
C PRO A 83 -11.03 3.73 -7.10
N ALA A 84 -11.60 4.89 -6.75
CA ALA A 84 -11.87 5.26 -5.37
C ALA A 84 -13.12 4.53 -4.84
N LEU A 85 -13.23 4.42 -3.52
CA LEU A 85 -14.47 4.02 -2.88
C LEU A 85 -15.55 5.08 -3.10
N SER A 86 -16.80 4.63 -3.23
CA SER A 86 -17.97 5.50 -3.41
C SER A 86 -18.45 6.16 -2.11
N GLY A 87 -18.06 5.63 -0.95
CA GLY A 87 -18.43 6.19 0.34
C GLY A 87 -18.06 5.29 1.52
N ILE A 88 -18.25 5.85 2.71
CA ILE A 88 -18.12 5.16 4.00
C ILE A 88 -19.05 3.93 4.03
N GLY A 89 -18.51 2.76 4.42
CA GLY A 89 -19.27 1.51 4.53
C GLY A 89 -19.51 0.76 3.22
N GLN A 90 -18.95 1.23 2.10
CA GLN A 90 -19.05 0.56 0.79
C GLN A 90 -17.92 -0.46 0.55
N GLN A 91 -17.11 -0.74 1.58
CA GLN A 91 -16.01 -1.70 1.51
C GLN A 91 -16.52 -3.14 1.30
N GLU A 92 -17.68 -3.52 1.87
CA GLU A 92 -18.32 -4.82 1.63
C GLU A 92 -18.66 -5.04 0.15
N ALA A 93 -19.27 -4.03 -0.49
CA ALA A 93 -19.65 -4.08 -1.90
C ALA A 93 -18.44 -4.05 -2.83
N TYR A 94 -17.36 -3.39 -2.42
CA TYR A 94 -16.09 -3.34 -3.16
C TYR A 94 -15.29 -4.66 -3.02
N GLY A 95 -15.47 -5.37 -1.91
CA GLY A 95 -14.82 -6.64 -1.59
C GLY A 95 -13.36 -6.49 -1.17
N ALA A 96 -12.67 -7.63 -1.05
CA ALA A 96 -11.26 -7.76 -0.65
C ALA A 96 -10.27 -7.34 -1.77
N ARG A 97 -10.53 -6.21 -2.42
CA ARG A 97 -9.73 -5.66 -3.53
C ARG A 97 -9.01 -4.40 -3.09
N ILE A 98 -7.92 -4.08 -3.77
CA ILE A 98 -7.23 -2.82 -3.51
C ILE A 98 -7.99 -1.63 -4.12
N SER A 99 -8.19 -0.60 -3.31
CA SER A 99 -8.71 0.69 -3.73
C SER A 99 -7.57 1.68 -3.99
N LYS A 100 -7.87 2.80 -4.64
CA LYS A 100 -6.93 3.91 -4.82
C LYS A 100 -6.26 4.34 -3.50
N HIS A 101 -7.06 4.60 -2.48
CA HIS A 101 -6.56 5.02 -1.17
C HIS A 101 -5.83 3.88 -0.45
N GLY A 102 -6.23 2.63 -0.72
CA GLY A 102 -5.46 1.41 -0.46
C GLY A 102 -4.00 1.53 -0.85
N ALA A 103 -3.79 1.74 -2.15
CA ALA A 103 -2.46 1.84 -2.72
C ALA A 103 -1.67 3.04 -2.14
N LEU A 104 -2.32 4.20 -1.95
CA LEU A 104 -1.67 5.37 -1.34
C LEU A 104 -1.26 5.14 0.13
N ALA A 105 -2.10 4.47 0.92
CA ALA A 105 -1.76 4.14 2.31
C ALA A 105 -0.57 3.19 2.40
N TYR A 106 -0.53 2.17 1.55
CA TYR A 106 0.61 1.26 1.47
C TYR A 106 1.88 1.97 0.98
N LYS A 107 1.78 2.86 -0.02
CA LYS A 107 2.90 3.71 -0.46
C LYS A 107 3.45 4.54 0.70
N GLY A 108 2.58 5.21 1.45
CA GLY A 108 2.96 5.98 2.63
C GLY A 108 3.65 5.14 3.70
N LYS A 109 3.16 3.92 3.95
CA LYS A 109 3.78 2.96 4.88
C LYS A 109 5.19 2.54 4.44
N VAL A 110 5.38 2.22 3.17
CA VAL A 110 6.69 1.84 2.61
C VAL A 110 7.69 2.98 2.73
N ALA A 111 7.29 4.18 2.30
CA ALA A 111 8.10 5.39 2.37
C ALA A 111 8.49 5.73 3.82
N LEU A 112 7.53 5.66 4.76
CA LEU A 112 7.78 5.90 6.18
C LEU A 112 8.77 4.89 6.77
N TRP A 113 8.57 3.60 6.49
CA TRP A 113 9.44 2.54 7.02
C TRP A 113 10.87 2.67 6.50
N TYR A 114 11.04 2.82 5.19
CA TYR A 114 12.36 2.89 4.56
C TYR A 114 13.08 4.19 4.94
N GLY A 115 12.40 5.33 4.84
CA GLY A 115 12.96 6.63 5.20
C GLY A 115 13.44 6.69 6.65
N THR A 116 12.67 6.14 7.59
CA THR A 116 13.09 6.07 9.00
C THR A 116 14.27 5.11 9.21
N ARG A 117 14.27 3.95 8.54
CA ARG A 117 15.29 2.91 8.74
C ARG A 117 16.67 3.30 8.20
N TYR A 118 16.70 4.06 7.10
CA TYR A 118 17.93 4.47 6.41
C TYR A 118 18.24 5.97 6.54
N ASN A 119 17.45 6.70 7.33
CA ASN A 119 17.58 8.15 7.54
C ASN A 119 17.53 8.95 6.23
N ASP A 120 16.71 8.50 5.28
CA ASP A 120 16.50 9.13 3.98
C ASP A 120 15.32 10.10 4.08
N ALA A 121 15.63 11.39 4.16
CA ALA A 121 14.64 12.45 4.30
C ALA A 121 13.79 12.65 3.03
N GLU A 122 14.31 12.30 1.85
CA GLU A 122 13.59 12.46 0.58
C GLU A 122 12.49 11.42 0.47
N ILE A 123 12.80 10.15 0.72
CA ILE A 123 11.81 9.07 0.74
C ILE A 123 10.81 9.28 1.88
N LEU A 124 11.26 9.73 3.04
CA LEU A 124 10.36 10.04 4.16
C LEU A 124 9.35 11.15 3.78
N GLY A 125 9.79 12.18 3.06
CA GLY A 125 8.92 13.26 2.58
C GLY A 125 7.81 12.77 1.64
N GLN A 126 8.08 11.74 0.84
CA GLN A 126 7.09 11.15 -0.07
C GLN A 126 5.93 10.46 0.65
N ALA A 127 6.04 10.16 1.95
CA ALA A 127 4.96 9.54 2.73
C ALA A 127 3.85 10.53 3.09
N VAL A 128 4.15 11.82 3.18
CA VAL A 128 3.24 12.82 3.77
C VAL A 128 2.01 13.08 2.90
N GLU A 129 2.21 13.38 1.62
CA GLU A 129 1.13 13.69 0.68
C GLU A 129 0.14 12.53 0.43
N PRO A 130 0.57 11.28 0.17
CA PRO A 130 -0.37 10.17 -0.01
C PRO A 130 -1.20 9.91 1.25
N LEU A 131 -0.58 9.97 2.44
CA LEU A 131 -1.30 9.77 3.71
C LEU A 131 -2.30 10.89 4.00
N LYS A 132 -1.92 12.16 3.78
CA LYS A 132 -2.84 13.29 3.87
C LYS A 132 -4.04 13.12 2.94
N THR A 133 -3.81 12.64 1.72
CA THR A 133 -4.89 12.39 0.74
C THR A 133 -5.88 11.35 1.27
N VAL A 134 -5.40 10.26 1.88
CA VAL A 134 -6.25 9.24 2.49
C VAL A 134 -7.06 9.81 3.65
N VAL A 135 -6.43 10.56 4.56
CA VAL A 135 -7.11 11.18 5.72
C VAL A 135 -8.16 12.21 5.26
N ASN A 136 -7.81 13.06 4.31
CA ASN A 136 -8.71 14.12 3.82
C ASN A 136 -9.85 13.59 2.94
N SER A 137 -9.79 12.33 2.48
CA SER A 137 -10.85 11.75 1.66
C SER A 137 -12.18 11.61 2.40
N ASN A 138 -12.15 11.49 3.74
CA ASN A 138 -13.33 11.18 4.57
C ASN A 138 -14.13 9.95 4.08
N LEU A 139 -13.49 9.04 3.35
CA LEU A 139 -14.12 7.80 2.86
C LEU A 139 -13.92 6.61 3.81
N TYR A 140 -13.04 6.77 4.79
CA TYR A 140 -12.70 5.77 5.80
C TYR A 140 -12.96 6.34 7.18
N GLY A 141 -13.38 5.46 8.09
CA GLY A 141 -13.61 5.77 9.49
C GLY A 141 -12.57 5.13 10.39
N LEU A 142 -12.73 5.34 11.70
CA LEU A 142 -12.20 4.46 12.73
C LEU A 142 -13.40 3.77 13.39
N VAL A 143 -13.31 2.49 13.65
CA VAL A 143 -14.31 1.73 14.41
C VAL A 143 -14.24 2.16 15.87
N ASP A 144 -15.40 2.45 16.46
CA ASP A 144 -15.49 2.90 17.85
C ASP A 144 -15.05 1.82 18.87
N ASP A 145 -15.29 0.54 18.56
CA ASP A 145 -15.00 -0.61 19.43
C ASP A 145 -14.06 -1.64 18.78
N TYR A 146 -12.80 -1.66 19.24
CA TYR A 146 -11.74 -2.57 18.78
C TYR A 146 -12.08 -4.07 18.92
N ILE A 147 -12.86 -4.45 19.94
CA ILE A 147 -13.19 -5.86 20.22
C ILE A 147 -14.17 -6.43 19.19
N THR A 148 -15.06 -5.59 18.65
CA THR A 148 -16.02 -5.99 17.62
C THR A 148 -15.31 -6.21 16.29
N ASP A 149 -14.30 -5.40 15.98
CA ASP A 149 -13.46 -5.54 14.79
C ASP A 149 -12.69 -6.87 14.75
N CYS A 150 -12.09 -7.25 15.89
CA CYS A 150 -11.36 -8.52 16.03
C CYS A 150 -12.22 -9.77 15.75
N LYS A 151 -13.54 -9.70 15.96
CA LYS A 151 -14.46 -10.80 15.64
C LYS A 151 -14.85 -10.82 14.16
N HIS A 152 -14.98 -9.63 13.54
CA HIS A 152 -15.28 -9.50 12.10
C HIS A 152 -14.10 -9.95 11.22
N LEU A 153 -12.86 -9.80 11.68
CA LEU A 153 -11.64 -10.32 11.02
C LEU A 153 -11.71 -11.82 10.65
N ILE A 154 -12.49 -12.62 11.38
CA ILE A 154 -12.51 -14.08 11.23
C ILE A 154 -13.60 -14.52 10.23
N CYS A 155 -14.55 -13.63 9.86
CA CYS A 155 -15.74 -14.07 9.11
C CYS A 155 -16.35 -13.07 8.11
N HIS A 156 -15.90 -11.82 7.99
CA HIS A 156 -16.48 -10.90 7.01
C HIS A 156 -15.55 -9.77 6.57
N VAL A 157 -15.35 -9.65 5.26
CA VAL A 157 -14.80 -8.47 4.59
C VAL A 157 -15.84 -7.36 4.72
N GLY A 158 -15.61 -6.30 5.49
CA GLY A 158 -16.65 -5.25 5.55
C GLY A 158 -16.50 -4.02 6.43
N ASN A 159 -15.53 -3.95 7.34
CA ASN A 159 -15.47 -2.80 8.23
C ASN A 159 -14.91 -1.53 7.55
N ILE A 160 -15.39 -0.40 8.06
CA ILE A 160 -15.14 0.99 7.62
C ILE A 160 -13.65 1.40 7.67
N ASP A 161 -12.85 0.62 8.40
CA ASP A 161 -11.43 0.83 8.69
C ASP A 161 -10.50 0.13 7.70
N PHE A 162 -11.02 -0.82 6.92
CA PHE A 162 -10.17 -1.66 6.07
C PHE A 162 -9.85 -0.96 4.76
N VAL A 163 -8.62 -0.46 4.70
CA VAL A 163 -8.07 0.20 3.51
C VAL A 163 -7.72 -0.81 2.41
N CYS A 164 -7.29 -2.03 2.78
CA CYS A 164 -7.28 -3.25 1.94
C CYS A 164 -7.35 -4.49 2.84
N ASP A 165 -8.20 -5.45 2.50
CA ASP A 165 -8.27 -6.74 3.19
C ASP A 165 -7.65 -7.81 2.25
N LEU A 166 -6.38 -8.15 2.47
CA LEU A 166 -5.77 -9.31 1.80
C LEU A 166 -6.06 -10.51 2.71
N HIS A 167 -6.70 -11.57 2.20
CA HIS A 167 -7.07 -12.78 2.97
C HIS A 167 -5.86 -13.58 3.54
N LEU A 168 -4.68 -12.94 3.65
CA LEU A 168 -3.64 -13.24 4.63
C LEU A 168 -3.31 -11.94 5.41
N THR A 169 -3.84 -11.85 6.63
CA THR A 169 -3.50 -10.93 7.74
C THR A 169 -2.35 -9.94 7.49
N PHE A 170 -2.65 -8.76 6.94
CA PHE A 170 -1.82 -7.55 7.11
C PHE A 170 -2.71 -6.32 7.22
N ILE A 171 -3.13 -6.02 8.45
CA ILE A 171 -3.86 -4.79 8.77
C ILE A 171 -2.85 -3.65 8.92
N ILE A 172 -3.01 -2.59 8.14
CA ILE A 172 -2.32 -1.32 8.40
C ILE A 172 -3.12 -0.59 9.48
N HIS A 173 -2.65 -0.66 10.73
CA HIS A 173 -3.13 0.23 11.79
C HIS A 173 -2.30 1.53 11.74
N ILE A 174 -2.86 2.60 11.18
CA ILE A 174 -2.36 3.96 11.43
C ILE A 174 -3.10 4.45 12.68
N GLY A 175 -2.56 4.15 13.84
CA GLY A 175 -3.10 4.60 15.12
C GLY A 175 -1.98 4.82 16.13
N ALA A 176 -1.68 6.09 16.40
CA ALA A 176 -0.88 6.44 17.56
C ALA A 176 -1.74 6.20 18.81
N VAL A 177 -1.33 5.24 19.64
CA VAL A 177 -1.99 4.92 20.91
C VAL A 177 -1.85 6.11 21.86
N ASN A 178 -2.94 6.82 22.15
CA ASN A 178 -3.04 7.65 23.34
C ASN A 178 -3.98 6.98 24.34
N ARG A 179 -3.46 6.68 25.54
CA ARG A 179 -4.04 5.74 26.51
C ARG A 179 -5.14 6.34 27.38
N SER A 180 -5.76 7.43 26.96
CA SER A 180 -6.81 8.12 27.72
C SER A 180 -7.92 8.55 26.78
N GLY A 181 -9.10 7.96 26.95
CA GLY A 181 -10.31 8.16 26.14
C GLY A 181 -10.87 9.59 26.18
N GLY A 182 -10.15 10.53 25.57
CA GLY A 182 -10.59 11.89 25.34
C GLY A 182 -10.37 12.27 23.88
N LYS A 183 -11.45 12.62 23.18
CA LYS A 183 -11.37 13.27 21.86
C LYS A 183 -10.58 14.56 22.00
N CYS A 184 -9.47 14.71 21.29
CA CYS A 184 -8.90 16.03 20.99
C CYS A 184 -8.05 15.96 19.72
N LEU A 185 -8.65 16.36 18.59
CA LEU A 185 -7.93 16.67 17.37
C LEU A 185 -7.53 18.14 17.45
N SER A 186 -6.24 18.42 17.68
CA SER A 186 -5.64 19.72 17.38
C SER A 186 -4.15 19.54 17.12
N ILE A 187 -3.78 19.30 15.87
CA ILE A 187 -2.37 19.38 15.45
C ILE A 187 -2.20 20.79 14.88
N ASN A 188 -1.79 21.72 15.74
CA ASN A 188 -1.30 23.03 15.31
C ASN A 188 0.07 22.84 14.67
N PHE A 189 0.21 23.20 13.39
CA PHE A 189 1.52 23.36 12.76
C PHE A 189 2.17 24.62 13.36
N SER A 190 3.13 24.44 14.26
CA SER A 190 4.06 25.49 14.67
C SER A 190 5.45 25.12 14.16
N SER A 191 5.87 25.78 13.09
CA SER A 191 7.26 25.84 12.67
C SER A 191 8.15 26.30 13.83
N ASN A 192 9.20 25.54 14.16
CA ASN A 192 10.50 26.02 14.64
C ASN A 192 11.43 24.81 14.88
N LEU A 193 12.23 24.49 13.86
CA LEU A 193 13.42 23.66 14.01
C LEU A 193 14.59 24.56 14.44
N SER A 194 15.29 24.18 15.51
CA SER A 194 16.66 24.63 15.76
C SER A 194 17.44 23.52 16.45
N PHE A 195 18.37 22.96 15.65
CA PHE A 195 19.53 22.09 15.90
C PHE A 195 19.32 20.71 16.54
#